data_AF-L2G0A7-F1
#
_entry.id   AF-L2G0A7-F1
#
_cell.length_a   1.000
_cell.length_b   1.000
_cell.length_c   1.000
_cell.angle_alpha   90.00
_cell.angle_beta   90.00
_cell.angle_gamma   90.00
#
_symmetry.space_group_name_H-M   'P 1'
#
loop_
_entity.id
_entity.type
_entity.pdbx_description
1 polymer ?
#
loop_
_entity_poly.entity_id
_entity_poly.type
_entity_poly.pdbx_seq_one_letter_code
_entity_poly.pdbx_strand_id
1 'polypeptide(L)'
;MDDLDILAELEEMARASLVLDEPENAEPLPADVTHHQRDMDLEVPPEILNHVPQPPKFGKVKYLVKLENPIHSSEIVHRLGCITMPHEVFTATDEDGDTTKFCKIGEEAKFHILQHFRQNKSRFQPTVIRYNVADKDLFKTSIYPTLGCDATLPQNRITGDDDKRLLSARNEYPVWYFFYGTLADPDVLREQLGVEVDYREASIKGGVLKTWGGKYKALVDAPDGKAPPVKGKAFLVKDKKVEETLRTYETDKYEVTRCLIEMADFGEEVRGLTFRFAGEADEAKD
;
A
#
# COMPACT_ATOMS: atom_id res chain seq x y z
N MET A 1 27.08 -11.77 -5.93
CA MET A 1 26.14 -11.03 -6.79
C MET A 1 25.86 -9.80 -5.97
N ASP A 2 26.53 -8.71 -6.34
CA ASP A 2 26.83 -7.60 -5.45
C ASP A 2 25.61 -6.71 -5.27
N ASP A 3 25.43 -6.11 -4.08
CA ASP A 3 24.27 -5.27 -3.71
C ASP A 3 24.02 -4.07 -4.64
N LEU A 4 24.99 -3.74 -5.51
CA LEU A 4 24.84 -2.76 -6.58
C LEU A 4 23.86 -3.20 -7.69
N ASP A 5 23.72 -4.50 -7.94
CA ASP A 5 22.80 -5.02 -8.99
C ASP A 5 21.33 -4.92 -8.57
N ILE A 6 21.03 -4.98 -7.26
CA ILE A 6 19.65 -4.96 -6.74
C ILE A 6 19.05 -3.56 -6.86
N LEU A 7 19.85 -2.52 -6.58
CA LEU A 7 19.43 -1.13 -6.74
C LEU A 7 19.28 -0.75 -8.22
N ALA A 8 20.15 -1.27 -9.09
CA ALA A 8 20.06 -1.06 -10.53
C ALA A 8 18.80 -1.72 -11.14
N GLU A 9 18.44 -2.94 -10.70
CA GLU A 9 17.21 -3.63 -11.15
C GLU A 9 15.94 -2.89 -10.68
N LEU A 10 15.93 -2.35 -9.46
CA LEU A 10 14.81 -1.55 -8.95
C LEU A 10 14.67 -0.21 -9.70
N GLU A 11 15.79 0.39 -10.10
CA GLU A 11 15.81 1.62 -10.91
C GLU A 11 15.35 1.36 -12.35
N GLU A 12 15.69 0.20 -12.92
CA GLU A 12 15.26 -0.20 -14.27
C GLU A 12 13.75 -0.47 -14.32
N MET A 13 13.19 -1.11 -13.28
CA MET A 13 11.74 -1.31 -13.13
C MET A 13 10.98 0.02 -12.99
N ALA A 14 11.60 1.06 -12.41
CA ALA A 14 11.03 2.39 -12.34
C ALA A 14 11.07 3.13 -13.71
N ARG A 15 12.11 2.88 -14.53
CA ARG A 15 12.24 3.47 -15.89
C ARG A 15 11.25 2.89 -16.89
N ALA A 16 10.95 1.59 -16.82
CA ALA A 16 9.97 0.95 -17.71
C ALA A 16 8.54 1.51 -17.56
N SER A 17 8.24 2.18 -16.44
CA SER A 17 6.94 2.83 -16.18
C SER A 17 6.82 4.25 -16.75
N LEU A 18 7.88 4.80 -17.37
CA LEU A 18 7.92 6.18 -17.89
C LEU A 18 7.75 6.30 -19.42
N VAL A 19 7.51 5.22 -20.15
CA VAL A 19 7.16 5.33 -21.58
C VAL A 19 5.67 5.62 -21.71
N LEU A 20 5.32 6.90 -21.65
CA LEU A 20 4.05 7.40 -22.17
C LEU A 20 4.23 7.61 -23.68
N ASP A 21 3.51 6.82 -24.48
CA ASP A 21 3.29 7.10 -25.89
C ASP A 21 2.69 8.50 -26.03
N GLU A 22 3.34 9.36 -26.83
CA GLU A 22 2.75 10.60 -27.33
C GLU A 22 1.78 10.26 -28.47
N PRO A 23 0.50 10.69 -28.43
CA PRO A 23 -0.30 10.73 -29.64
C PRO A 23 0.00 12.02 -30.40
N GLU A 24 0.72 11.87 -31.50
CA GLU A 24 0.89 12.87 -32.54
C GLU A 24 -0.41 13.03 -33.37
N ASN A 25 -0.76 14.29 -33.64
CA ASN A 25 -1.71 14.79 -34.65
C ASN A 25 -3.21 14.47 -34.55
N ALA A 26 -4.00 15.53 -34.28
CA ALA A 26 -5.33 15.69 -34.85
C ALA A 26 -5.51 17.15 -35.35
N GLU A 27 -5.75 17.29 -36.65
CA GLU A 27 -5.99 18.55 -37.37
C GLU A 27 -7.30 19.26 -36.95
N PRO A 28 -7.43 20.58 -37.16
CA PRO A 28 -8.62 21.33 -36.76
C PRO A 28 -9.74 21.26 -37.83
N LEU A 29 -10.99 21.01 -37.40
CA LEU A 29 -12.17 21.11 -38.25
C LEU A 29 -12.73 22.54 -38.31
N PRO A 30 -13.28 22.98 -39.47
CA PRO A 30 -13.84 24.32 -39.64
C PRO A 30 -15.31 24.42 -39.24
N ALA A 31 -15.76 25.65 -39.00
CA ALA A 31 -17.14 26.06 -38.81
C ALA A 31 -17.87 26.23 -40.15
N ASP A 32 -19.15 25.85 -40.26
CA ASP A 32 -20.26 26.82 -40.41
C ASP A 32 -21.67 26.18 -40.42
N VAL A 33 -22.65 27.06 -40.23
CA VAL A 33 -24.08 26.97 -39.90
C VAL A 33 -25.00 26.52 -41.08
N THR A 34 -26.13 25.84 -40.83
CA THR A 34 -27.55 26.26 -41.13
C THR A 34 -28.60 25.13 -41.30
N HIS A 35 -29.64 25.21 -40.46
CA HIS A 35 -31.10 25.15 -40.72
C HIS A 35 -31.72 24.15 -41.74
N HIS A 36 -32.59 23.24 -41.27
CA HIS A 36 -34.06 23.23 -41.50
C HIS A 36 -34.72 21.91 -41.08
N GLN A 37 -36.03 21.98 -40.91
CA GLN A 37 -36.93 21.17 -40.09
C GLN A 37 -37.74 20.20 -40.98
N ARG A 38 -37.91 18.92 -40.57
CA ARG A 38 -39.21 18.21 -40.39
C ARG A 38 -39.13 16.69 -40.48
N ASP A 39 -39.94 16.11 -39.59
CA ASP A 39 -40.77 14.91 -39.65
C ASP A 39 -40.15 13.51 -39.60
N MET A 40 -40.42 12.89 -38.44
CA MET A 40 -40.72 11.48 -38.16
C MET A 40 -40.53 10.48 -39.30
N ASP A 41 -39.57 9.57 -39.10
CA ASP A 41 -39.86 8.13 -39.04
C ASP A 41 -38.86 7.46 -38.09
N LEU A 42 -39.41 6.80 -37.08
CA LEU A 42 -38.68 6.10 -36.01
C LEU A 42 -38.27 4.72 -36.51
N GLU A 43 -37.14 4.64 -37.21
CA GLU A 43 -36.32 3.42 -37.26
C GLU A 43 -34.91 3.78 -36.80
N VAL A 44 -34.59 3.42 -35.55
CA VAL A 44 -33.28 3.63 -34.93
C VAL A 44 -32.35 2.51 -35.41
N PRO A 45 -31.27 2.80 -36.16
CA PRO A 45 -30.20 1.83 -36.40
C PRO A 45 -29.46 1.58 -35.08
N PRO A 46 -29.16 0.33 -34.70
CA PRO A 46 -28.35 0.07 -33.53
C PRO A 46 -26.89 0.28 -33.94
N GLU A 47 -26.19 1.24 -33.33
CA GLU A 47 -24.73 1.26 -33.10
C GLU A 47 -24.21 2.69 -32.89
N ILE A 48 -24.61 3.35 -31.79
CA ILE A 48 -23.74 4.33 -31.12
C ILE A 48 -23.97 4.18 -29.60
N LEU A 49 -23.48 3.09 -29.02
CA LEU A 49 -23.39 2.95 -27.57
C LEU A 49 -21.95 3.23 -27.14
N ASN A 50 -21.73 4.44 -26.65
CA ASN A 50 -20.79 4.79 -25.57
C ASN A 50 -19.30 4.48 -25.78
N HIS A 51 -18.54 5.52 -26.14
CA HIS A 51 -17.25 5.78 -25.48
C HIS A 51 -17.45 6.94 -24.51
N VAL A 52 -18.10 6.65 -23.38
CA VAL A 52 -17.89 7.47 -22.18
C VAL A 52 -16.42 7.29 -21.82
N PRO A 53 -15.59 8.34 -21.74
CA PRO A 53 -14.23 8.21 -21.22
C PRO A 53 -14.33 7.58 -19.85
N GLN A 54 -13.81 6.36 -19.68
CA GLN A 54 -13.79 5.76 -18.35
C GLN A 54 -12.94 6.68 -17.46
N PRO A 55 -13.42 7.00 -16.24
CA PRO A 55 -12.60 7.76 -15.32
C PRO A 55 -11.27 7.04 -15.12
N PRO A 56 -10.16 7.79 -14.94
CA PRO A 56 -8.87 7.17 -14.64
C PRO A 56 -9.03 6.22 -13.45
N LYS A 57 -8.60 4.98 -13.62
CA LYS A 57 -8.53 4.00 -12.53
C LYS A 57 -7.33 4.34 -11.67
N PHE A 58 -7.56 4.57 -10.38
CA PHE A 58 -6.50 4.83 -9.42
C PHE A 58 -6.22 3.55 -8.61
N GLY A 59 -4.94 3.21 -8.47
CA GLY A 59 -4.46 2.13 -7.64
C GLY A 59 -4.32 2.52 -6.16
N LYS A 60 -3.78 1.59 -5.37
CA LYS A 60 -3.58 1.74 -3.92
C LYS A 60 -2.27 2.46 -3.55
N VAL A 61 -1.50 2.93 -4.53
CA VAL A 61 -0.17 3.52 -4.30
C VAL A 61 -0.30 4.83 -3.51
N LYS A 62 0.56 4.95 -2.50
CA LYS A 62 0.64 6.11 -1.62
C LYS A 62 1.89 6.93 -1.95
N TYR A 63 1.77 8.24 -1.77
CA TYR A 63 2.84 9.20 -2.03
C TYR A 63 2.95 10.18 -0.86
N LEU A 64 4.13 10.79 -0.73
CA LEU A 64 4.35 11.98 0.09
C LEU A 64 4.56 13.16 -0.84
N VAL A 65 3.77 14.21 -0.67
CA VAL A 65 4.00 15.50 -1.33
C VAL A 65 4.65 16.46 -0.35
N LYS A 66 5.73 17.10 -0.76
CA LYS A 66 6.41 18.12 0.03
C LYS A 66 5.51 19.35 0.21
N LEU A 67 5.40 19.83 1.43
CA LEU A 67 4.67 21.07 1.74
C LEU A 67 5.60 22.26 1.55
N GLU A 68 5.50 22.90 0.39
CA GLU A 68 6.27 24.08 0.01
C GLU A 68 5.42 25.01 -0.84
N ASN A 69 5.77 26.28 -0.94
CA ASN A 69 4.95 27.22 -1.72
C ASN A 69 4.85 26.78 -3.19
N PRO A 70 3.64 26.74 -3.77
CA PRO A 70 2.36 27.24 -3.26
C PRO A 70 1.49 26.23 -2.46
N ILE A 71 1.92 24.98 -2.30
CA ILE A 71 1.24 23.90 -1.56
C ILE A 71 1.76 23.72 -0.12
N HIS A 72 1.91 24.83 0.63
CA HIS A 72 2.57 24.83 1.94
C HIS A 72 1.75 24.24 3.10
N SER A 73 0.50 23.82 2.87
CA SER A 73 -0.38 23.31 3.93
C SER A 73 -1.20 22.11 3.47
N SER A 74 -1.60 21.27 4.44
CA SER A 74 -2.47 20.12 4.20
C SER A 74 -3.80 20.51 3.58
N GLU A 75 -4.36 21.66 3.96
CA GLU A 75 -5.66 22.15 3.47
C GLU A 75 -5.59 22.49 1.97
N ILE A 76 -4.45 23.04 1.52
CA ILE A 76 -4.23 23.30 0.09
C ILE A 76 -4.12 21.97 -0.66
N VAL A 77 -3.38 21.00 -0.12
CA VAL A 77 -3.27 19.66 -0.68
C VAL A 77 -4.65 18.99 -0.78
N HIS A 78 -5.51 19.13 0.24
CA HIS A 78 -6.87 18.58 0.20
C HIS A 78 -7.73 19.21 -0.88
N ARG A 79 -7.71 20.54 -0.97
CA ARG A 79 -8.48 21.27 -1.98
C ARG A 79 -8.03 20.92 -3.40
N LEU A 80 -6.71 20.86 -3.64
CA LEU A 80 -6.16 20.54 -4.95
C LEU A 80 -6.29 19.06 -5.32
N GLY A 81 -6.17 18.18 -4.33
CA GLY A 81 -6.27 16.72 -4.51
C GLY A 81 -7.68 16.16 -4.41
N CYS A 82 -8.71 17.00 -4.26
CA CYS A 82 -10.11 16.59 -4.06
C CYS A 82 -10.30 15.59 -2.90
N ILE A 83 -9.51 15.76 -1.83
CA ILE A 83 -9.44 14.82 -0.72
C ILE A 83 -10.50 15.16 0.34
N THR A 84 -11.22 14.14 0.81
CA THR A 84 -12.36 14.32 1.73
C THR A 84 -11.98 14.41 3.22
N MET A 85 -10.76 14.02 3.61
CA MET A 85 -10.35 13.90 5.02
C MET A 85 -8.92 14.40 5.25
N PRO A 86 -8.60 14.90 6.47
CA PRO A 86 -7.24 15.25 6.84
C PRO A 86 -6.32 14.03 6.79
N HIS A 87 -5.17 14.19 6.13
CA HIS A 87 -4.16 13.16 5.98
C HIS A 87 -3.02 13.34 6.97
N GLU A 88 -2.28 12.25 7.20
CA GLU A 88 -1.07 12.23 8.00
C GLU A 88 -0.02 13.18 7.40
N VAL A 89 0.44 14.14 8.22
CA VAL A 89 1.55 15.03 7.90
C VAL A 89 2.79 14.54 8.63
N PHE A 90 3.87 14.34 7.89
CA PHE A 90 5.17 13.94 8.40
C PHE A 90 6.09 15.14 8.47
N THR A 91 6.95 15.19 9.49
CA THR A 91 8.03 16.18 9.58
C THR A 91 9.34 15.43 9.49
N ALA A 92 10.16 15.80 8.51
CA ALA A 92 11.54 15.36 8.38
C ALA A 92 12.46 16.51 8.78
N THR A 93 13.59 16.19 9.38
CA THR A 93 14.65 17.16 9.72
C THR A 93 15.92 16.69 9.02
N ASP A 94 16.61 17.58 8.32
CA ASP A 94 17.89 17.26 7.68
C ASP A 94 19.08 17.41 8.63
N GLU A 95 20.29 17.22 8.12
CA GLU A 95 21.55 17.29 8.88
C GLU A 95 21.84 18.70 9.41
N ASP A 96 21.32 19.73 8.73
CA ASP A 96 21.46 21.13 9.12
C ASP A 96 20.40 21.56 10.16
N GLY A 97 19.44 20.67 10.47
CA GLY A 97 18.36 20.93 11.41
C GLY A 97 17.13 21.57 10.78
N ASP A 98 17.11 21.75 9.45
CA ASP A 98 15.99 22.34 8.74
C ASP A 98 14.84 21.33 8.64
N THR A 99 13.64 21.78 9.01
CA THR A 99 12.45 20.92 9.02
C THR A 99 11.66 21.05 7.73
N THR A 100 11.45 19.95 7.03
CA THR A 100 10.54 19.84 5.89
C THR A 100 9.31 19.03 6.27
N LYS A 101 8.13 19.49 5.85
CA LYS A 101 6.88 18.76 6.06
C LYS A 101 6.41 18.09 4.78
N PHE A 102 5.78 16.94 4.94
CA PHE A 102 5.20 16.16 3.84
C PHE A 102 3.77 15.77 4.18
N CYS A 103 2.88 15.77 3.19
CA CYS A 103 1.51 15.26 3.32
C CYS A 103 1.37 13.92 2.59
N LYS A 104 0.79 12.92 3.26
CA LYS A 104 0.45 11.65 2.64
C LYS A 104 -0.74 11.81 1.69
N ILE A 105 -0.62 11.30 0.47
CA ILE A 105 -1.69 11.34 -0.53
C ILE A 105 -1.82 10.02 -1.27
N GLY A 106 -3.02 9.73 -1.77
CA GLY A 106 -3.27 8.62 -2.70
C GLY A 106 -2.96 9.00 -4.16
N GLU A 107 -3.07 8.03 -5.06
CA GLU A 107 -2.79 8.22 -6.48
C GLU A 107 -3.75 9.21 -7.17
N GLU A 108 -5.04 9.19 -6.82
CA GLU A 108 -6.04 10.14 -7.30
C GLU A 108 -5.67 11.60 -6.95
N ALA A 109 -5.34 11.82 -5.67
CA ALA A 109 -4.91 13.14 -5.20
C ALA A 109 -3.64 13.62 -5.90
N LYS A 110 -2.65 12.74 -6.08
CA LYS A 110 -1.43 13.04 -6.86
C LYS A 110 -1.80 13.49 -8.27
N PHE A 111 -2.68 12.75 -8.95
CA PHE A 111 -3.12 13.08 -10.31
C PHE A 111 -3.74 14.48 -10.36
N HIS A 112 -4.70 14.79 -9.48
CA HIS A 112 -5.36 16.08 -9.45
C HIS A 112 -4.41 17.25 -9.14
N ILE A 113 -3.50 17.09 -8.17
CA ILE A 113 -2.50 18.11 -7.82
C ILE A 113 -1.59 18.40 -9.02
N LEU A 114 -1.06 17.36 -9.68
CA LEU A 114 -0.19 17.53 -10.84
C LEU A 114 -0.94 18.14 -12.03
N GLN A 115 -2.17 17.69 -12.28
CA GLN A 115 -3.02 18.23 -13.34
C GLN A 115 -3.31 19.72 -13.13
N HIS A 116 -3.58 20.15 -11.89
CA HIS A 116 -3.83 21.55 -11.57
C HIS A 116 -2.66 22.46 -11.98
N PHE A 117 -1.42 22.09 -11.62
CA PHE A 117 -0.25 22.91 -11.96
C PHE A 117 0.06 22.91 -13.45
N ARG A 118 -0.20 21.80 -14.15
CA ARG A 118 -0.09 21.71 -15.60
C ARG A 118 -1.10 22.62 -16.30
N GLN A 119 -2.37 22.58 -15.91
CA GLN A 119 -3.44 23.38 -16.51
C GLN A 119 -3.24 24.89 -16.29
N ASN A 120 -2.73 25.27 -15.12
CA ASN A 120 -2.45 26.67 -14.79
C ASN A 120 -1.11 27.19 -15.36
N LYS A 121 -0.43 26.40 -16.20
CA LYS A 121 0.90 26.73 -16.78
C LYS A 121 1.90 27.20 -15.72
N SER A 122 1.81 26.64 -14.52
CA SER A 122 2.71 27.00 -13.43
C SER A 122 4.12 26.49 -13.72
N ARG A 123 5.14 27.28 -13.36
CA ARG A 123 6.54 26.81 -13.38
C ARG A 123 6.87 25.93 -12.16
N PHE A 124 5.98 25.90 -11.16
CA PHE A 124 6.13 25.07 -9.98
C PHE A 124 5.92 23.59 -10.31
N GLN A 125 6.85 22.75 -9.90
CA GLN A 125 6.74 21.29 -9.98
C GLN A 125 6.69 20.74 -8.55
N PRO A 126 5.54 20.19 -8.12
CA PRO A 126 5.43 19.58 -6.79
C PRO A 126 6.44 18.46 -6.61
N THR A 127 7.18 18.49 -5.50
CA THR A 127 8.03 17.36 -5.10
C THR A 127 7.15 16.24 -4.55
N VAL A 128 7.07 15.12 -5.27
CA VAL A 128 6.27 13.95 -4.87
C VAL A 128 7.16 12.71 -4.85
N ILE A 129 7.22 12.04 -3.71
CA ILE A 129 7.98 10.79 -3.52
C ILE A 129 7.02 9.65 -3.21
N ARG A 130 7.33 8.43 -3.65
CA ARG A 130 6.50 7.26 -3.34
C ARG A 130 6.64 6.90 -1.87
N TYR A 131 5.52 6.57 -1.22
CA TYR A 131 5.49 6.14 0.17
C TYR A 131 5.51 4.61 0.23
N ASN A 132 6.72 4.05 0.25
CA ASN A 132 6.98 2.61 0.21
C ASN A 132 7.05 2.03 1.63
N VAL A 133 5.90 1.97 2.32
CA VAL A 133 5.83 1.41 3.67
C VAL A 133 4.64 0.47 3.76
N ALA A 134 4.86 -0.73 4.30
CA ALA A 134 3.81 -1.71 4.49
C ALA A 134 2.65 -1.11 5.30
N ASP A 135 1.43 -1.23 4.83
CA ASP A 135 0.29 -0.61 5.51
C ASP A 135 -0.03 -1.28 6.84
N LYS A 136 -0.58 -0.52 7.80
CA LYS A 136 -0.99 -1.04 9.11
C LYS A 136 -2.34 -0.47 9.50
N ASP A 137 -3.37 -0.96 8.81
CA ASP A 137 -4.74 -0.49 8.94
C ASP A 137 -5.53 -1.36 9.94
N LEU A 138 -4.95 -1.54 11.14
CA LEU A 138 -5.57 -2.29 12.24
C LEU A 138 -6.58 -1.40 12.98
N PHE A 139 -7.87 -1.66 12.79
CA PHE A 139 -8.94 -0.94 13.48
C PHE A 139 -9.39 -1.67 14.77
N LYS A 140 -9.97 -0.92 15.71
CA LYS A 140 -10.56 -1.47 16.94
C LYS A 140 -11.97 -2.03 16.73
N THR A 141 -12.64 -1.65 15.65
CA THR A 141 -14.03 -2.04 15.36
C THR A 141 -14.11 -3.14 14.30
N SER A 142 -12.97 -3.64 13.82
CA SER A 142 -12.89 -4.65 12.77
C SER A 142 -11.72 -5.58 13.01
N ILE A 143 -11.93 -6.88 12.79
CA ILE A 143 -10.82 -7.85 12.73
C ILE A 143 -9.96 -7.66 11.48
N TYR A 144 -10.41 -6.90 10.48
CA TYR A 144 -9.60 -6.64 9.29
C TYR A 144 -8.37 -5.79 9.62
N PRO A 145 -7.20 -6.07 9.01
CA PRO A 145 -6.82 -7.35 8.40
C PRO A 145 -6.47 -8.41 9.47
N THR A 146 -6.96 -9.64 9.30
CA THR A 146 -6.53 -10.84 10.04
C THR A 146 -6.29 -11.96 9.03
N LEU A 147 -5.13 -12.61 9.11
CA LEU A 147 -4.74 -13.69 8.20
C LEU A 147 -5.76 -14.84 8.21
N GLY A 148 -6.18 -15.27 7.02
CA GLY A 148 -7.12 -16.36 6.81
C GLY A 148 -8.56 -16.07 7.25
N CYS A 149 -8.89 -14.82 7.60
CA CYS A 149 -10.21 -14.43 8.06
C CYS A 149 -10.84 -13.37 7.15
N ASP A 150 -11.98 -13.71 6.52
CA ASP A 150 -12.78 -12.74 5.79
C ASP A 150 -13.67 -11.94 6.75
N ALA A 151 -13.25 -10.71 7.06
CA ALA A 151 -13.97 -9.80 7.96
C ALA A 151 -15.34 -9.34 7.43
N THR A 152 -15.65 -9.56 6.14
CA THR A 152 -16.94 -9.17 5.56
C THR A 152 -18.07 -10.15 5.92
N LEU A 153 -17.72 -11.36 6.34
CA LEU A 153 -18.70 -12.39 6.68
C LEU A 153 -19.38 -12.13 8.04
N PRO A 154 -20.71 -12.33 8.18
CA PRO A 154 -21.44 -12.01 9.40
C PRO A 154 -20.90 -12.66 10.68
N GLN A 155 -20.40 -13.90 10.61
CA GLN A 155 -19.80 -14.62 11.74
C GLN A 155 -18.51 -13.96 12.27
N ASN A 156 -17.88 -13.13 11.45
CA ASN A 156 -16.66 -12.40 11.80
C ASN A 156 -16.94 -10.97 12.29
N ARG A 157 -18.21 -10.58 12.39
CA ARG A 157 -18.61 -9.30 12.98
C ARG A 157 -18.22 -9.26 14.44
N ILE A 158 -17.62 -8.13 14.85
CA ILE A 158 -17.30 -7.86 16.24
C ILE A 158 -18.59 -7.65 17.04
N THR A 159 -18.68 -8.29 18.20
CA THR A 159 -19.82 -8.19 19.12
C THR A 159 -19.58 -7.25 20.30
N GLY A 160 -18.33 -6.79 20.51
CA GLY A 160 -17.96 -5.81 21.53
C GLY A 160 -16.46 -5.49 21.51
N ASP A 161 -16.06 -4.45 22.24
CA ASP A 161 -14.68 -3.93 22.24
C ASP A 161 -13.67 -4.89 22.90
N ASP A 162 -14.13 -5.85 23.70
CA ASP A 162 -13.29 -6.83 24.42
C ASP A 162 -12.97 -8.10 23.59
N ASP A 163 -13.26 -8.10 22.28
CA ASP A 163 -12.98 -9.24 21.42
C ASP A 163 -11.47 -9.48 21.29
N LYS A 164 -11.01 -10.63 21.80
CA LYS A 164 -9.59 -11.02 21.80
C LYS A 164 -8.96 -11.12 20.42
N ARG A 165 -9.76 -11.18 19.34
CA ARG A 165 -9.26 -11.13 17.95
C ARG A 165 -8.72 -9.75 17.58
N LEU A 166 -9.07 -8.70 18.33
CA LEU A 166 -8.63 -7.33 18.10
C LEU A 166 -7.29 -6.99 18.77
N LEU A 167 -6.76 -7.89 19.61
CA LEU A 167 -5.46 -7.75 20.27
C LEU A 167 -4.34 -7.51 19.24
N SER A 168 -3.22 -6.96 19.71
CA SER A 168 -2.16 -6.37 18.85
C SER A 168 -2.69 -5.16 18.09
N ALA A 169 -3.13 -4.14 18.85
CA ALA A 169 -3.69 -2.93 18.29
C ALA A 169 -2.62 -2.11 17.52
N ARG A 170 -3.09 -1.12 16.72
CA ARG A 170 -2.23 -0.33 15.83
C ARG A 170 -0.98 0.28 16.49
N ASN A 171 -1.05 0.66 17.77
CA ASN A 171 0.04 1.31 18.51
C ASN A 171 0.31 0.64 19.87
N GLU A 172 0.12 -0.67 19.97
CA GLU A 172 0.36 -1.45 21.18
C GLU A 172 1.75 -2.07 21.13
N TYR A 173 2.56 -1.83 22.17
CA TYR A 173 3.92 -2.37 22.30
C TYR A 173 4.19 -2.82 23.73
N PRO A 174 4.99 -3.88 23.94
CA PRO A 174 5.62 -4.69 22.90
C PRO A 174 4.60 -5.59 22.18
N VAL A 175 4.90 -5.97 20.94
CA VAL A 175 4.02 -6.83 20.11
C VAL A 175 4.84 -7.90 19.39
N TRP A 176 4.32 -9.12 19.36
CA TRP A 176 4.96 -10.21 18.63
C TRP A 176 4.72 -10.06 17.13
N TYR A 177 5.81 -10.12 16.36
CA TYR A 177 5.78 -10.25 14.91
C TYR A 177 6.25 -11.64 14.50
N PHE A 178 5.60 -12.24 13.53
CA PHE A 178 6.04 -13.46 12.87
C PHE A 178 6.68 -13.13 11.52
N PHE A 179 7.83 -13.73 11.24
CA PHE A 179 8.57 -13.59 9.99
C PHE A 179 8.78 -14.94 9.31
N TYR A 180 8.54 -14.99 8.00
CA TYR A 180 8.70 -16.18 7.15
C TYR A 180 9.69 -15.94 5.98
N GLY A 181 10.10 -14.70 5.76
CA GLY A 181 10.97 -14.25 4.67
C GLY A 181 12.39 -13.92 5.12
N THR A 182 12.99 -12.92 4.50
CA THR A 182 14.35 -12.45 4.81
C THR A 182 14.44 -11.84 6.21
N LEU A 183 13.35 -11.24 6.72
CA LEU A 183 13.30 -10.77 8.11
C LEU A 183 13.37 -11.90 9.16
N ALA A 184 13.32 -13.18 8.77
CA ALA A 184 13.59 -14.30 9.69
C ALA A 184 15.10 -14.60 9.81
N ASP A 185 15.93 -14.00 8.97
CA ASP A 185 17.39 -14.07 9.04
C ASP A 185 17.91 -13.04 10.07
N PRO A 186 18.64 -13.49 11.11
CA PRO A 186 19.16 -12.57 12.13
C PRO A 186 20.16 -11.57 11.59
N ASP A 187 20.87 -11.86 10.49
CA ASP A 187 21.84 -10.93 9.90
C ASP A 187 21.13 -9.77 9.22
N VAL A 188 20.06 -10.06 8.46
CA VAL A 188 19.19 -9.04 7.84
C VAL A 188 18.55 -8.16 8.92
N LEU A 189 17.98 -8.76 9.96
CA LEU A 189 17.30 -7.99 10.99
C LEU A 189 18.29 -7.12 11.81
N ARG A 190 19.49 -7.64 12.08
CA ARG A 190 20.56 -6.87 12.75
C ARG A 190 21.03 -5.70 11.90
N GLU A 191 21.16 -5.88 10.59
CA GLU A 191 21.50 -4.79 9.67
C GLU A 191 20.43 -3.69 9.68
N GLN A 192 19.15 -4.07 9.64
CA GLN A 192 18.05 -3.10 9.63
C GLN A 192 17.88 -2.35 10.95
N LEU A 193 18.04 -3.04 12.10
CA LEU A 193 17.70 -2.47 13.42
C LEU A 193 18.92 -2.04 14.24
N GLY A 194 20.12 -2.55 13.96
CA GLY A 194 21.32 -2.32 14.76
C GLY A 194 21.24 -2.88 16.19
N VAL A 195 20.35 -3.86 16.44
CA VAL A 195 20.14 -4.48 17.75
C VAL A 195 20.42 -5.97 17.72
N GLU A 196 20.67 -6.54 18.90
CA GLU A 196 20.73 -8.00 19.06
C GLU A 196 19.35 -8.62 18.80
N VAL A 197 19.36 -9.72 18.06
CA VAL A 197 18.16 -10.40 17.58
C VAL A 197 17.89 -11.62 18.43
N ASP A 198 16.79 -11.59 19.18
CA ASP A 198 16.28 -12.73 19.95
C ASP A 198 15.01 -13.27 19.28
N TYR A 199 15.17 -14.35 18.51
CA TYR A 199 14.05 -15.03 17.86
C TYR A 199 13.57 -16.23 18.65
N ARG A 200 12.28 -16.51 18.52
CA ARG A 200 11.69 -17.81 18.87
C ARG A 200 11.25 -18.54 17.63
N GLU A 201 11.46 -19.86 17.60
CA GLU A 201 10.87 -20.69 16.55
C GLU A 201 9.35 -20.65 16.67
N ALA A 202 8.66 -20.46 15.56
CA ALA A 202 7.21 -20.32 15.57
C ALA A 202 6.56 -20.81 14.27
N SER A 203 5.25 -20.92 14.30
CA SER A 203 4.44 -21.10 13.10
C SER A 203 3.13 -20.33 13.16
N ILE A 204 2.53 -20.09 12.00
CA ILE A 204 1.21 -19.45 11.87
C ILE A 204 0.29 -20.30 10.98
N LYS A 205 -1.03 -20.18 11.19
CA LYS A 205 -2.08 -20.82 10.38
C LYS A 205 -2.91 -19.76 9.65
N GLY A 206 -3.70 -20.19 8.67
CA GLY A 206 -4.60 -19.31 7.91
C GLY A 206 -3.95 -18.62 6.70
N GLY A 207 -2.68 -18.92 6.41
CA GLY A 207 -2.00 -18.44 5.22
C GLY A 207 -1.18 -19.54 4.56
N VAL A 208 -0.81 -19.29 3.30
CA VAL A 208 0.10 -20.14 2.51
C VAL A 208 1.19 -19.27 1.92
N LEU A 209 2.41 -19.81 1.88
CA LEU A 209 3.53 -19.16 1.21
C LEU A 209 3.49 -19.47 -0.28
N LYS A 210 3.61 -18.40 -1.06
CA LYS A 210 3.80 -18.39 -2.50
C LYS A 210 5.06 -17.61 -2.86
N THR A 211 5.39 -17.58 -4.14
CA THR A 211 6.49 -16.82 -4.71
C THR A 211 5.97 -15.69 -5.59
N TRP A 212 6.41 -14.46 -5.32
CA TRP A 212 6.14 -13.27 -6.12
C TRP A 212 7.42 -12.80 -6.82
N GLY A 213 7.31 -12.38 -8.10
CA GLY A 213 8.46 -11.92 -8.88
C GLY A 213 9.60 -12.93 -9.05
N GLY A 214 9.30 -14.23 -8.90
CA GLY A 214 10.26 -15.33 -9.03
C GLY A 214 11.27 -15.49 -7.88
N LYS A 215 11.34 -14.54 -6.93
CA LYS A 215 12.33 -14.57 -5.84
C LYS A 215 11.81 -14.19 -4.45
N TYR A 216 10.66 -13.52 -4.35
CA TYR A 216 10.16 -13.00 -3.08
C TYR A 216 9.08 -13.90 -2.48
N LYS A 217 9.12 -14.13 -1.16
CA LYS A 217 8.07 -14.90 -0.49
C LYS A 217 6.83 -14.03 -0.29
N ALA A 218 5.68 -14.53 -0.72
CA ALA A 218 4.39 -13.88 -0.57
C ALA A 218 3.50 -14.74 0.33
N LEU A 219 3.23 -14.27 1.54
CA LEU A 219 2.20 -14.88 2.37
C LEU A 219 0.83 -14.38 1.88
N VAL A 220 -0.05 -15.31 1.48
CA VAL A 220 -1.43 -15.02 1.06
C VAL A 220 -2.41 -15.76 1.95
N ASP A 221 -3.67 -15.30 1.99
CA ASP A 221 -4.71 -15.94 2.81
C ASP A 221 -5.03 -17.36 2.33
N ALA A 222 -5.23 -18.26 3.27
CA ALA A 222 -5.73 -19.61 3.07
C ALA A 222 -7.00 -19.80 3.93
N PRO A 223 -8.16 -19.28 3.48
CA PRO A 223 -9.37 -19.15 4.31
C PRO A 223 -10.05 -20.47 4.63
N ASP A 224 -9.72 -21.57 3.93
CA ASP A 224 -10.29 -22.89 4.22
C ASP A 224 -9.63 -23.58 5.42
N GLY A 225 -8.57 -22.99 5.98
CA GLY A 225 -7.86 -23.50 7.16
C GLY A 225 -7.17 -24.84 6.93
N LYS A 226 -7.08 -25.31 5.68
CA LYS A 226 -6.50 -26.62 5.33
C LYS A 226 -5.01 -26.53 4.97
N ALA A 227 -4.50 -25.33 4.74
CA ALA A 227 -3.08 -25.12 4.49
C ALA A 227 -2.26 -25.58 5.70
N PRO A 228 -1.11 -26.24 5.48
CA PRO A 228 -0.21 -26.59 6.56
C PRO A 228 0.32 -25.30 7.24
N PRO A 229 0.66 -25.36 8.54
CA PRO A 229 1.23 -24.21 9.23
C PRO A 229 2.50 -23.70 8.54
N VAL A 230 2.61 -22.39 8.37
CA VAL A 230 3.80 -21.73 7.84
C VAL A 230 4.81 -21.61 8.98
N LYS A 231 6.00 -22.20 8.81
CA LYS A 231 7.10 -22.12 9.77
C LYS A 231 7.90 -20.84 9.58
N GLY A 232 8.42 -20.30 10.68
CA GLY A 232 9.20 -19.08 10.69
C GLY A 232 9.69 -18.73 12.08
N LYS A 233 9.93 -17.44 12.30
CA LYS A 233 10.46 -16.91 13.56
C LYS A 233 9.51 -15.87 14.14
N ALA A 234 9.34 -15.88 15.45
CA ALA A 234 8.69 -14.82 16.18
C ALA A 234 9.73 -13.87 16.79
N PHE A 235 9.49 -12.57 16.67
CA PHE A 235 10.34 -11.50 17.19
C PHE A 235 9.48 -10.50 17.99
N LEU A 236 9.96 -10.09 19.15
CA LEU A 236 9.24 -9.14 20.01
C LEU A 236 9.62 -7.70 19.63
N VAL A 237 8.73 -7.02 18.92
CA VAL A 237 8.89 -5.61 18.55
C VAL A 237 8.59 -4.74 19.77
N LYS A 238 9.60 -4.02 20.25
CA LYS A 238 9.55 -3.30 21.53
C LYS A 238 8.91 -1.92 21.44
N ASP A 239 9.00 -1.28 20.28
CA ASP A 239 8.52 0.08 20.08
C ASP A 239 8.18 0.37 18.62
N LYS A 240 7.58 1.55 18.43
CA LYS A 240 7.10 2.06 17.14
C LYS A 240 8.22 2.28 16.12
N LYS A 241 9.42 2.69 16.56
CA LYS A 241 10.53 2.99 15.65
C LYS A 241 11.07 1.70 15.02
N VAL A 242 11.18 0.64 15.82
CA VAL A 242 11.52 -0.70 15.32
C VAL A 242 10.47 -1.15 14.31
N GLU A 243 9.18 -1.04 14.63
CA GLU A 243 8.10 -1.42 13.71
C GLU A 243 8.13 -0.63 12.39
N GLU A 244 8.32 0.69 12.45
CA GLU A 244 8.40 1.54 11.26
C GLU A 244 9.55 1.15 10.34
N THR A 245 10.69 0.75 10.92
CA THR A 245 11.85 0.25 10.16
C THR A 245 11.49 -1.04 9.42
N LEU A 246 10.86 -2.00 10.10
CA LEU A 246 10.42 -3.26 9.50
C LEU A 246 9.39 -3.05 8.37
N ARG A 247 8.42 -2.16 8.60
CA ARG A 247 7.40 -1.83 7.59
C ARG A 247 8.01 -1.12 6.37
N THR A 248 9.08 -0.36 6.56
CA THR A 248 9.79 0.28 5.45
C THR A 248 10.56 -0.76 4.64
N TYR A 249 11.21 -1.72 5.30
CA TYR A 249 11.91 -2.82 4.64
C TYR A 249 10.98 -3.68 3.76
N GLU A 250 9.80 -4.03 4.28
CA GLU A 250 8.81 -4.84 3.53
C GLU A 250 8.09 -4.05 2.43
N THR A 251 8.07 -2.71 2.51
CA THR A 251 7.47 -1.81 1.52
C THR A 251 5.95 -1.92 1.36
N ASP A 252 5.38 -1.08 0.49
CA ASP A 252 3.96 -1.07 0.12
C ASP A 252 3.50 -2.33 -0.65
N LYS A 253 4.37 -3.32 -0.84
CA LYS A 253 4.03 -4.63 -1.41
C LYS A 253 3.39 -5.57 -0.38
N TYR A 254 3.55 -5.26 0.90
CA TYR A 254 2.97 -6.03 1.99
C TYR A 254 2.12 -5.12 2.88
N GLU A 255 1.27 -5.75 3.68
CA GLU A 255 0.51 -5.12 4.75
C GLU A 255 0.74 -5.88 6.06
N VAL A 256 0.63 -5.16 7.17
CA VAL A 256 0.62 -5.73 8.51
C VAL A 256 -0.76 -6.29 8.79
N THR A 257 -0.84 -7.58 9.06
CA THR A 257 -2.08 -8.30 9.39
C THR A 257 -1.98 -8.97 10.75
N ARG A 258 -3.12 -9.11 11.45
CA ARG A 258 -3.18 -9.90 12.67
C ARG A 258 -3.05 -11.39 12.35
N CYS A 259 -2.40 -12.13 13.24
CA CYS A 259 -2.30 -13.58 13.14
C CYS A 259 -2.25 -14.24 14.53
N LEU A 260 -2.35 -15.56 14.54
CA LEU A 260 -2.12 -16.38 15.72
C LEU A 260 -0.79 -17.10 15.52
N ILE A 261 0.15 -16.85 16.44
CA ILE A 261 1.52 -17.36 16.40
C ILE A 261 1.63 -18.49 17.41
N GLU A 262 1.94 -19.69 16.93
CA GLU A 262 2.21 -20.87 17.74
C GLU A 262 3.72 -20.95 18.00
N MET A 263 4.14 -20.68 19.24
CA MET A 263 5.54 -20.71 19.67
C MET A 263 6.00 -22.16 19.87
N ALA A 264 7.12 -22.55 19.26
CA ALA A 264 7.61 -23.93 19.32
C ALA A 264 8.08 -24.33 20.73
N ASP A 265 8.58 -23.37 21.52
CA ASP A 265 9.25 -23.63 22.79
C ASP A 265 8.31 -24.14 23.89
N PHE A 266 7.06 -23.68 23.90
CA PHE A 266 6.07 -23.96 24.95
C PHE A 266 4.71 -24.43 24.41
N GLY A 267 4.51 -24.45 23.08
CA GLY A 267 3.20 -24.70 22.48
C GLY A 267 2.16 -23.61 22.80
N GLU A 268 2.62 -22.43 23.23
CA GLU A 268 1.76 -21.29 23.53
C GLU A 268 1.33 -20.61 22.22
N GLU A 269 0.03 -20.39 22.06
CA GLU A 269 -0.51 -19.56 20.98
C GLU A 269 -0.66 -18.11 21.46
N VAL A 270 0.06 -17.20 20.82
CA VAL A 270 0.00 -15.76 21.11
C VAL A 270 -0.60 -14.99 19.94
N ARG A 271 -1.34 -13.92 20.25
CA ARG A 271 -1.77 -12.96 19.23
C ARG A 271 -0.59 -12.10 18.82
N GLY A 272 -0.42 -11.92 17.53
CA GLY A 272 0.65 -11.11 16.99
C GLY A 272 0.33 -10.61 15.59
N LEU A 273 1.37 -10.09 14.95
CA LEU A 273 1.31 -9.48 13.63
C LEU A 273 2.22 -10.23 12.67
N THR A 274 1.94 -10.15 11.38
CA THR A 274 2.82 -10.63 10.31
C THR A 274 2.68 -9.71 9.12
N PHE A 275 3.62 -9.78 8.19
CA PHE A 275 3.46 -9.19 6.87
C PHE A 275 2.66 -10.15 5.98
N ARG A 276 1.71 -9.64 5.21
CA ARG A 276 0.95 -10.38 4.20
C ARG A 276 1.12 -9.66 2.87
N PHE A 277 1.26 -10.39 1.77
CA PHE A 277 1.35 -9.80 0.45
C PHE A 277 0.06 -9.03 0.14
N ALA A 278 0.19 -7.76 -0.28
CA ALA A 278 -0.93 -6.85 -0.50
C ALA A 278 -1.43 -6.83 -1.97
N GLY A 279 -0.74 -7.53 -2.88
CA GLY A 279 -1.15 -7.71 -4.27
C GLY A 279 -2.23 -8.79 -4.43
N GLU A 280 -2.69 -9.00 -5.65
CA GLU A 280 -3.68 -10.04 -5.93
C GLU A 280 -3.06 -11.44 -5.77
N ALA A 281 -3.82 -12.39 -5.23
CA ALA A 281 -3.32 -13.73 -4.94
C ALA A 281 -2.83 -14.49 -6.19
N ASP A 282 -3.28 -14.07 -7.38
CA ASP A 282 -2.91 -14.61 -8.69
C ASP A 282 -1.56 -14.06 -9.20
N GLU A 283 -1.08 -12.94 -8.65
CA GLU A 283 0.28 -12.43 -8.92
C GLU A 283 1.35 -13.28 -8.23
N ALA A 284 0.96 -14.05 -7.20
CA ALA A 284 1.81 -14.96 -6.48
C ALA A 284 1.60 -16.40 -6.99
N LYS A 285 2.69 -17.09 -7.29
CA LYS A 285 2.72 -18.45 -7.83
C LYS A 285 3.15 -19.45 -6.76
N ASP A 286 2.75 -20.70 -6.90
CA ASP A 286 3.17 -21.78 -6.00
C ASP A 286 4.69 -22.03 -6.08
#